data_AF-A0A813JPS0-F1
#
_entry.id   AF-A0A813JPS0-F1
#
_cell.length_a   1.000
_cell.length_b   1.000
_cell.length_c   1.000
_cell.angle_alpha   90.00
_cell.angle_beta   90.00
_cell.angle_gamma   90.00
#
_symmetry.space_group_name_H-M   'P 1'
#
loop_
_entity.id
_entity.type
_entity.pdbx_description
1 polymer ?
#
loop_
_entity_poly.entity_id
_entity_poly.type
_entity_poly.pdbx_seq_one_letter_code
_entity_poly.pdbx_strand_id
1 'polypeptide(L)'
;MATELQLLDGGMSTRLDFREPRSRRTSHTTGFMVMHDWIITPNFYVVPKNPAKLDPAGLAQFLAGLAQGTKVFNMEEDISSSVLLIPRVVGTGEAQEVQFDRFLNIFHVCPTWEEEADGKLIMHAVAFDSYEFGREMGFDVKLQAVSCLFQQQ
;
A
#
# COMPACT_ATOMS: atom_id res chain seq x y z
N MET A 1 2.70 -22.71 33.05
CA MET A 1 1.68 -22.64 34.13
C MET A 1 0.34 -22.98 33.50
N ALA A 2 -0.30 -24.05 33.97
CA ALA A 2 -1.53 -24.59 33.42
C ALA A 2 -2.76 -23.84 33.98
N THR A 3 -3.79 -23.64 33.16
CA THR A 3 -5.16 -23.38 33.65
C THR A 3 -6.18 -23.92 32.65
N GLU A 4 -6.69 -25.10 33.01
CA GLU A 4 -8.08 -25.59 32.98
C GLU A 4 -9.08 -25.14 31.90
N LEU A 5 -9.55 -26.13 31.12
CA LEU A 5 -10.75 -26.07 30.27
C LEU A 5 -11.93 -26.64 31.09
N GLN A 6 -12.97 -25.85 31.36
CA GLN A 6 -14.26 -26.35 31.85
C GLN A 6 -15.34 -26.10 30.79
N LEU A 7 -15.90 -27.20 30.27
CA LEU A 7 -17.20 -27.21 29.60
C LEU A 7 -18.28 -27.29 30.68
N LEU A 8 -19.17 -26.30 30.71
CA LEU A 8 -20.46 -26.41 31.38
C LEU A 8 -21.55 -25.94 30.42
N ASP A 9 -22.52 -26.82 30.22
CA ASP A 9 -23.81 -26.56 29.60
C ASP A 9 -24.54 -25.41 30.31
N GLY A 10 -25.10 -24.49 29.53
CA GLY A 10 -26.06 -23.49 30.00
C GLY A 10 -25.63 -22.06 29.75
N GLY A 11 -25.95 -21.53 28.56
CA GLY A 11 -26.05 -20.09 28.30
C GLY A 11 -24.74 -19.31 28.46
N MET A 12 -23.81 -19.52 27.53
CA MET A 12 -22.57 -18.74 27.45
C MET A 12 -22.87 -17.32 26.93
N SER A 13 -23.22 -16.41 27.83
CA SER A 13 -23.06 -14.98 27.59
C SER A 13 -21.60 -14.63 27.82
N THR A 14 -20.83 -14.62 26.74
CA THR A 14 -19.48 -14.05 26.75
C THR A 14 -19.61 -12.54 26.91
N ARG A 15 -19.51 -12.05 28.15
CA ARG A 15 -19.18 -10.64 28.38
C ARG A 15 -17.79 -10.42 27.80
N LEU A 16 -17.74 -9.89 26.57
CA LEU A 16 -16.55 -9.26 26.02
C LEU A 16 -16.23 -8.09 26.96
N ASP A 17 -15.25 -8.31 27.84
CA ASP A 17 -14.66 -7.22 28.60
C ASP A 17 -13.97 -6.31 27.58
N PHE A 18 -14.64 -5.24 27.17
CA PHE A 18 -14.11 -4.16 26.34
C PHE A 18 -13.08 -3.35 27.14
N ARG A 19 -12.09 -4.01 27.75
CA ARG A 19 -10.83 -3.34 28.00
C ARG A 19 -10.31 -2.98 26.63
N GLU A 20 -10.38 -1.68 26.30
CA GLU A 20 -9.80 -1.15 25.08
C GLU A 20 -8.47 -1.86 24.83
N PRO A 21 -8.28 -2.49 23.66
CA PRO A 21 -6.96 -2.93 23.28
C PRO A 21 -6.09 -1.69 23.40
N ARG A 22 -5.16 -1.65 24.36
CA ARG A 22 -4.13 -0.60 24.38
C ARG A 22 -3.46 -0.72 23.03
N SER A 23 -3.77 0.19 22.12
CA SER A 23 -3.32 0.10 20.73
C SER A 23 -1.81 0.12 20.77
N ARG A 24 -1.17 -1.05 20.62
CA ARG A 24 0.26 -1.11 20.51
C ARG A 24 0.56 -0.60 19.11
N ARG A 25 0.99 0.65 19.01
CA ARG A 25 1.44 1.22 17.74
C ARG A 25 2.61 0.39 17.25
N THR A 26 2.44 -0.27 16.13
CA THR A 26 3.55 -0.81 15.33
C THR A 26 3.95 0.26 14.31
N SER A 27 5.23 0.27 13.94
CA SER A 27 5.75 1.19 12.93
C SER A 27 6.73 0.45 12.05
N HIS A 28 6.55 0.59 10.74
CA HIS A 28 7.48 0.08 9.74
C HIS A 28 7.94 1.23 8.87
N THR A 29 9.25 1.33 8.67
CA THR A 29 9.85 2.34 7.79
C THR A 29 10.39 1.64 6.57
N THR A 30 10.07 2.16 5.40
CA THR A 30 10.55 1.65 4.12
C THR A 30 11.12 2.79 3.27
N GLY A 31 11.81 2.44 2.18
CA GLY A 31 12.30 3.41 1.21
C GLY A 31 11.16 4.21 0.58
N PHE A 32 11.47 5.32 -0.11
CA PHE A 32 10.45 6.07 -0.82
C PHE A 32 9.76 5.15 -1.84
N MET A 33 8.44 5.17 -1.83
CA MET A 33 7.63 4.30 -2.66
C MET A 33 6.39 5.04 -3.14
N VAL A 34 5.90 4.63 -4.30
CA VAL A 34 4.62 5.07 -4.82
C VAL A 34 3.66 3.89 -4.73
N MET A 35 2.58 4.05 -3.98
CA MET A 35 1.47 3.09 -3.95
C MET A 35 0.20 3.78 -4.42
N HIS A 36 -0.55 3.10 -5.28
CA HIS A 36 -1.86 3.58 -5.75
C HIS A 36 -3.02 2.82 -5.10
N ASP A 37 -2.87 1.52 -4.93
CA ASP A 37 -3.90 0.60 -4.48
C ASP A 37 -3.34 -0.41 -3.47
N TRP A 38 -4.21 -1.08 -2.73
CA TRP A 38 -3.88 -2.12 -1.76
C TRP A 38 -5.09 -3.00 -1.51
N ILE A 39 -4.86 -4.21 -0.99
CA ILE A 39 -5.94 -5.18 -0.72
C ILE A 39 -5.85 -5.74 0.68
N ILE A 40 -6.97 -6.26 1.13
CA ILE A 40 -7.14 -6.86 2.45
C ILE A 40 -7.38 -8.36 2.30
N THR A 41 -6.75 -9.13 3.18
CA THR A 41 -6.97 -10.57 3.38
C THR A 41 -7.41 -10.81 4.83
N PRO A 42 -7.82 -12.03 5.23
CA PRO A 42 -8.22 -12.29 6.61
C PRO A 42 -7.20 -11.78 7.65
N ASN A 43 -5.91 -11.96 7.40
CA ASN A 43 -4.85 -11.64 8.36
C ASN A 43 -3.96 -10.45 7.98
N PHE A 44 -3.92 -10.03 6.70
CA PHE A 44 -3.00 -8.98 6.25
C PHE A 44 -3.66 -7.83 5.48
N TYR A 45 -3.14 -6.62 5.68
CA TYR A 45 -3.12 -5.61 4.61
C TYR A 45 -1.95 -5.93 3.69
N VAL A 46 -2.21 -5.97 2.39
CA VAL A 46 -1.26 -6.31 1.33
C VAL A 46 -1.05 -5.06 0.50
N VAL A 47 0.11 -4.43 0.67
CA VAL A 47 0.43 -3.13 0.07
C VAL A 47 1.59 -3.30 -0.92
N PRO A 48 1.35 -3.19 -2.23
CA PRO A 48 2.43 -3.15 -3.20
C PRO A 48 3.36 -1.98 -2.93
N LYS A 49 4.66 -2.26 -2.91
CA LYS A 49 5.72 -1.27 -2.79
C LYS A 49 6.42 -1.15 -4.13
N ASN A 50 6.01 -0.13 -4.90
CA ASN A 50 6.69 0.23 -6.13
C ASN A 50 7.84 1.21 -5.79
N PRO A 51 9.11 0.83 -6.00
CA PRO A 51 10.25 1.64 -5.59
C PRO A 51 10.32 2.91 -6.43
N ALA A 52 10.53 4.03 -5.75
CA ALA A 52 10.58 5.34 -6.37
C ALA A 52 11.60 6.23 -5.67
N LYS A 53 11.97 7.32 -6.32
CA LYS A 53 12.82 8.37 -5.77
C LYS A 53 12.23 9.73 -6.04
N LEU A 54 12.51 10.67 -5.17
CA LEU A 54 12.18 12.07 -5.41
C LEU A 54 13.02 12.62 -6.57
N ASP A 55 12.40 13.46 -7.39
CA ASP A 55 13.03 14.27 -8.42
C ASP A 55 13.10 15.72 -7.94
N PRO A 56 14.26 16.22 -7.47
CA PRO A 56 14.37 17.59 -6.97
C PRO A 56 14.02 18.65 -8.02
N ALA A 57 14.35 18.40 -9.29
CA ALA A 57 14.04 19.34 -10.37
C ALA A 57 12.53 19.36 -10.64
N GLY A 58 11.91 18.19 -10.65
CA GLY A 58 10.46 18.05 -10.76
C GLY A 58 9.70 18.65 -9.56
N LEU A 59 10.22 18.48 -8.34
CA LEU A 59 9.70 19.13 -7.14
C LEU A 59 9.75 20.65 -7.24
N ALA A 60 10.88 21.22 -7.68
CA ALA A 60 11.00 22.66 -7.88
C ALA A 60 9.98 23.19 -8.91
N GLN A 61 9.78 22.48 -10.01
CA GLN A 61 8.77 22.84 -11.01
C GLN A 61 7.35 22.73 -10.48
N PHE A 62 7.04 21.69 -9.71
CA PHE A 62 5.73 21.51 -9.07
C PHE A 62 5.44 22.66 -8.08
N LEU A 63 6.41 23.01 -7.23
CA LEU A 63 6.27 24.12 -6.28
C LEU A 63 6.12 25.48 -6.97
N ALA A 64 6.70 25.65 -8.16
CA ALA A 64 6.53 26.84 -9.00
C ALA A 64 5.21 26.85 -9.80
N GLY A 65 4.38 25.80 -9.70
CA GLY A 65 3.13 25.66 -10.46
C GLY A 65 3.33 25.33 -11.95
N LEU A 66 4.53 24.88 -12.33
CA LEU A 66 4.92 24.60 -13.72
C LEU A 66 4.80 23.12 -14.10
N ALA A 67 4.56 22.23 -13.13
CA ALA A 67 4.44 20.80 -13.34
C ALA A 67 3.35 20.18 -12.47
N GLN A 68 2.91 18.97 -12.80
CA GLN A 68 2.02 18.14 -11.99
C GLN A 68 2.79 17.44 -10.86
N GLY A 69 2.06 17.00 -9.83
CA GLY A 69 2.63 16.26 -8.70
C GLY A 69 3.33 14.96 -9.10
N THR A 70 2.92 14.33 -10.21
CA THR A 70 3.56 13.13 -10.77
C THR A 70 4.99 13.39 -11.26
N LYS A 71 5.40 14.64 -11.49
CA LYS A 71 6.79 15.00 -11.80
C LYS A 71 7.69 15.07 -10.58
N VAL A 72 7.15 15.01 -9.36
CA VAL A 72 7.93 15.13 -8.12
C VAL A 72 8.77 13.88 -7.83
N PHE A 73 8.51 12.77 -8.52
CA PHE A 73 9.20 11.51 -8.33
C PHE A 73 9.41 10.76 -9.64
N ASN A 74 10.35 9.84 -9.64
CA ASN A 74 10.60 8.87 -10.71
C ASN A 74 10.59 7.46 -10.13
N MET A 75 10.18 6.47 -10.92
CA MET A 75 10.32 5.07 -10.53
C MET A 75 11.78 4.66 -10.55
N GLU A 76 12.17 3.75 -9.65
CA GLU A 76 13.50 3.16 -9.63
C GLU A 76 13.45 1.76 -10.25
N GLU A 77 13.43 1.70 -11.58
CA GLU A 77 13.27 0.46 -12.35
C GLU A 77 14.43 -0.54 -12.17
N ASP A 78 15.58 -0.08 -11.66
CA ASP A 78 16.73 -0.93 -11.32
C ASP A 78 16.58 -1.64 -9.96
N ILE A 79 15.54 -1.32 -9.18
CA ILE A 79 15.29 -1.89 -7.85
C ILE A 79 14.11 -2.84 -7.92
N SER A 80 14.28 -4.06 -7.40
CA SER A 80 13.17 -5.00 -7.32
C SER A 80 12.06 -4.49 -6.41
N SER A 81 10.81 -4.63 -6.87
CA SER A 81 9.64 -4.27 -6.09
C SER A 81 9.44 -5.24 -4.92
N SER A 82 8.60 -4.84 -3.96
CA SER A 82 8.18 -5.73 -2.88
C SER A 82 6.70 -5.57 -2.58
N VAL A 83 6.18 -6.44 -1.72
CA VAL A 83 4.87 -6.29 -1.10
C VAL A 83 5.06 -6.20 0.40
N LEU A 84 4.45 -5.19 1.01
CA LEU A 84 4.34 -5.04 2.44
C LEU A 84 3.13 -5.85 2.94
N LEU A 85 3.40 -6.83 3.78
CA LEU A 85 2.41 -7.61 4.52
C LEU A 85 2.30 -7.05 5.92
N ILE A 86 1.19 -6.39 6.22
CA ILE A 86 0.95 -5.75 7.52
C ILE A 86 -0.12 -6.55 8.26
N PRO A 87 0.21 -7.21 9.40
CA PRO A 87 -0.78 -7.93 10.19
C PRO A 87 -1.94 -7.03 10.62
N ARG A 88 -3.16 -7.50 10.39
CA ARG A 88 -4.39 -6.77 10.75
C ARG A 88 -4.71 -6.85 12.24
N VAL A 89 -4.34 -7.96 12.88
CA VAL A 89 -4.60 -8.17 14.29
C VAL A 89 -3.45 -7.58 15.10
N VAL A 90 -3.79 -6.66 16.01
CA VAL A 90 -2.79 -5.98 16.83
C VAL A 90 -2.04 -7.01 17.69
N GLY A 91 -0.71 -6.96 17.63
CA GLY A 91 0.16 -7.82 18.44
C GLY A 91 0.43 -9.21 17.88
N THR A 92 -0.01 -9.52 16.66
CA THR A 92 0.27 -10.82 16.01
C THR A 92 1.53 -10.84 15.16
N GLY A 93 2.20 -9.69 15.00
CA GLY A 93 3.48 -9.60 14.29
C GLY A 93 3.83 -8.17 13.89
N GLU A 94 5.00 -8.05 13.27
CA GLU A 94 5.45 -6.82 12.61
C GLU A 94 5.17 -6.89 11.11
N ALA A 95 5.18 -5.74 10.44
CA ALA A 95 5.08 -5.71 8.98
C ALA A 95 6.29 -6.42 8.35
N GLN A 96 6.05 -7.11 7.24
CA GLN A 96 7.06 -7.85 6.50
C GLN A 96 7.12 -7.39 5.06
N GLU A 97 8.32 -7.29 4.49
CA GLU A 97 8.51 -7.04 3.06
C GLU A 97 8.85 -8.35 2.36
N VAL A 98 8.01 -8.74 1.39
CA VAL A 98 8.25 -9.88 0.50
C VAL A 98 8.72 -9.33 -0.83
N GLN A 99 9.97 -9.58 -1.18
CA GLN A 99 10.59 -9.03 -2.38
C GLN A 99 10.26 -9.86 -3.62
N PHE A 100 10.02 -9.19 -4.74
CA PHE A 100 9.99 -9.82 -6.06
C PHE A 100 11.40 -9.97 -6.62
N ASP A 101 11.55 -10.77 -7.68
CA ASP A 101 12.82 -10.97 -8.37
C ASP A 101 13.19 -9.84 -9.35
N ARG A 102 12.27 -8.91 -9.59
CA ARG A 102 12.42 -7.80 -10.53
C ARG A 102 11.59 -6.59 -10.15
N PHE A 103 11.79 -5.49 -10.87
CA PHE A 103 10.90 -4.33 -10.81
C PHE A 103 9.51 -4.68 -11.35
N LEU A 104 8.50 -4.26 -10.61
CA LEU A 104 7.08 -4.33 -10.97
C LEU A 104 6.40 -3.05 -10.47
N ASN A 105 5.86 -2.24 -11.37
CA ASN A 105 4.97 -1.14 -10.99
C ASN A 105 3.53 -1.65 -10.95
N ILE A 106 2.99 -1.86 -9.74
CA ILE A 106 1.66 -2.40 -9.50
C ILE A 106 0.71 -1.24 -9.18
N PHE A 107 -0.25 -1.02 -10.09
CA PHE A 107 -1.29 0.01 -9.88
C PHE A 107 -2.56 -0.54 -9.30
N HIS A 108 -3.02 -1.70 -9.78
CA HIS A 108 -4.28 -2.28 -9.36
C HIS A 108 -4.08 -3.69 -8.88
N VAL A 109 -4.64 -3.97 -7.71
CA VAL A 109 -4.66 -5.30 -7.14
C VAL A 109 -6.01 -5.94 -7.43
N CYS A 110 -5.97 -7.18 -7.89
CA CYS A 110 -7.13 -8.01 -8.16
C CYS A 110 -7.36 -8.93 -6.93
N PRO A 111 -8.40 -9.79 -6.94
CA PRO A 111 -8.69 -10.67 -5.81
C PRO A 111 -7.43 -11.40 -5.31
N THR A 112 -7.20 -11.28 -4.00
CA THR A 112 -6.03 -11.78 -3.29
C THR A 112 -6.52 -12.51 -2.04
N TRP A 113 -5.97 -13.69 -1.76
CA TRP A 113 -6.40 -14.51 -0.63
C TRP A 113 -5.25 -15.30 -0.03
N GLU A 114 -5.45 -15.74 1.21
CA GLU A 114 -4.54 -16.62 1.93
C GLU A 114 -4.97 -18.07 1.72
N GLU A 115 -4.05 -18.94 1.32
CA GLU A 115 -4.26 -20.37 1.22
C GLU A 115 -3.83 -21.03 2.54
N GLU A 116 -4.82 -21.43 3.35
CA GLU A 116 -4.58 -21.92 4.72
C GLU A 116 -3.74 -23.21 4.77
N ALA A 117 -3.86 -24.06 3.75
CA ALA A 117 -3.23 -25.38 3.73
C ALA A 117 -1.70 -25.30 3.64
N ASP A 118 -1.16 -24.27 2.99
CA ASP A 118 0.26 -24.12 2.72
C ASP A 118 0.85 -22.77 3.19
N GLY A 119 0.01 -21.91 3.79
CA GLY A 119 0.42 -20.62 4.32
C GLY A 119 0.85 -19.64 3.23
N LYS A 120 0.36 -19.80 2.00
CA LYS A 120 0.68 -18.89 0.90
C LYS A 120 -0.30 -17.73 0.81
N LEU A 121 0.18 -16.62 0.28
CA LEU A 121 -0.64 -15.51 -0.17
C LEU A 121 -0.69 -15.55 -1.70
N ILE A 122 -1.88 -15.74 -2.26
CA ILE A 122 -2.11 -15.72 -3.70
C ILE A 122 -2.61 -14.33 -4.07
N MET A 123 -1.80 -13.59 -4.85
CA MET A 123 -2.08 -12.22 -5.25
C MET A 123 -2.17 -12.11 -6.77
N HIS A 124 -3.29 -11.58 -7.27
CA HIS A 124 -3.43 -11.20 -8.67
C HIS A 124 -3.31 -9.68 -8.79
N ALA A 125 -2.62 -9.18 -9.81
CA ALA A 125 -2.42 -7.75 -10.00
C ALA A 125 -2.17 -7.38 -11.47
N VAL A 126 -2.43 -6.12 -11.80
CA VAL A 126 -1.97 -5.50 -13.04
C VAL A 126 -0.62 -4.83 -12.76
N ALA A 127 0.43 -5.37 -13.38
CA ALA A 127 1.80 -4.94 -13.16
C ALA A 127 2.47 -4.55 -14.47
N PHE A 128 3.32 -3.53 -14.41
CA PHE A 128 4.16 -3.08 -15.52
C PHE A 128 5.63 -3.30 -15.16
N ASP A 129 6.43 -3.76 -16.11
CA ASP A 129 7.87 -3.95 -15.96
C ASP A 129 8.69 -2.67 -16.25
N SER A 130 8.03 -1.61 -16.71
CA SER A 130 8.54 -0.25 -16.85
C SER A 130 7.37 0.74 -16.81
N TYR A 131 7.60 1.97 -16.34
CA TYR A 131 6.52 2.97 -16.27
C TYR A 131 7.02 4.41 -16.23
N GLU A 132 6.66 5.20 -17.22
CA GLU A 132 6.89 6.65 -17.25
C GLU A 132 5.62 7.41 -16.86
N PHE A 133 5.71 8.29 -15.86
CA PHE A 133 4.63 9.17 -15.45
C PHE A 133 4.59 10.47 -16.28
N GLY A 134 3.39 10.86 -16.72
CA GLY A 134 3.15 12.17 -17.31
C GLY A 134 1.90 12.32 -18.17
N ARG A 135 1.11 11.26 -18.37
CA ARG A 135 -0.14 11.33 -19.18
C ARG A 135 -1.30 10.51 -18.61
N GLU A 136 -1.11 9.96 -17.43
CA GLU A 136 -2.04 9.03 -16.80
C GLU A 136 -3.28 9.80 -16.31
N MET A 137 -4.43 9.12 -16.28
CA MET A 137 -5.70 9.69 -15.83
C MET A 137 -6.24 10.88 -16.66
N GLY A 138 -5.71 11.12 -17.85
CA GLY A 138 -6.22 12.15 -18.78
C GLY A 138 -5.81 13.59 -18.45
N PHE A 139 -4.81 13.78 -17.58
CA PHE A 139 -4.32 15.12 -17.22
C PHE A 139 -3.21 15.58 -18.18
N ASP A 140 -3.57 16.39 -19.18
CA ASP A 140 -2.59 17.11 -20.01
C ASP A 140 -2.39 18.53 -19.45
N VAL A 141 -1.23 18.81 -18.87
CA VAL A 141 -0.86 20.13 -18.32
C VAL A 141 -1.02 21.23 -19.36
N LYS A 142 -0.67 20.98 -20.62
CA LYS A 142 -0.76 21.99 -21.67
C LYS A 142 -2.22 22.33 -21.99
N LEU A 143 -3.13 21.35 -21.92
CA LEU A 143 -4.56 21.58 -22.09
C LEU A 143 -5.19 22.20 -20.82
N GLN A 144 -4.71 21.84 -19.64
CA GLN A 144 -5.29 22.25 -18.36
C GLN A 144 -4.80 23.63 -17.89
N ALA A 145 -3.56 24.03 -18.21
CA ALA A 145 -3.03 25.36 -17.92
C ALA A 145 -3.86 26.46 -18.63
N VAL A 146 -4.45 26.15 -19.78
CA VAL A 146 -5.34 27.07 -20.50
C VAL A 146 -6.68 27.22 -19.79
N SER A 147 -7.25 26.13 -19.25
CA SER A 147 -8.57 26.18 -18.57
C SER A 147 -8.59 26.98 -17.26
N CYS A 148 -7.50 27.00 -16.48
CA CYS A 148 -7.45 27.81 -15.25
C CYS A 148 -7.31 29.32 -15.51
N LEU A 149 -6.81 29.73 -16.67
CA LEU A 149 -6.72 31.14 -17.05
C LEU A 149 -8.07 31.74 -17.49
N PHE A 150 -9.04 30.91 -17.90
CA PHE A 150 -10.36 31.35 -18.36
C PHE A 150 -11.47 31.26 -17.31
N GLN A 151 -11.21 30.72 -16.12
CA GLN A 151 -12.19 30.68 -15.01
C GLN A 151 -12.10 31.89 -14.05
N GLN A 152 -11.29 32.90 -14.37
CA GLN A 152 -11.19 34.15 -13.60
C GLN A 152 -11.89 35.35 -14.27
N GLN A 153 -12.92 35.14 -15.09
CA GLN A 153 -13.79 36.22 -15.59
C GLN A 153 -15.16 36.18 -14.93
#